data_AF-A0A6H1ZVU5-F1
#
_entry.id   AF-A0A6H1ZVU5-F1
#
_cell.length_a   1.000
_cell.length_b   1.000
_cell.length_c   1.000
_cell.angle_alpha   90.00
_cell.angle_beta   90.00
_cell.angle_gamma   90.00
#
_symmetry.space_group_name_H-M   'P 1'
#
loop_
_entity.id
_entity.type
_entity.pdbx_description
1 polymer ?
#
loop_
_entity_poly.entity_id
_entity_poly.type
_entity_poly.pdbx_seq_one_letter_code
_entity_poly.pdbx_strand_id
1 'polypeptide(L)'
;MPSYRYRCNACGREQETLHASNRRLYLECECGHAPMTWQFPCPNIQSDATFLANRDDGFGNDNVKRKRAHALARAAGVNPTGKIYCPSLCPPGEPFSPKAWISDKSDIKRICRKNNWDCPDMGVKAHSVESEPKPYQVADSLVEEEVQKRVAAANGNVTPRERLDMKHEIAERARGTMT
;
A
#
# COMPACT_ATOMS: atom_id res chain seq x y z
N MET A 1 -9.70 -9.51 -10.72
CA MET A 1 -10.84 -8.71 -10.21
C MET A 1 -10.28 -7.63 -9.32
N PRO A 2 -10.72 -6.37 -9.44
CA PRO A 2 -10.28 -5.31 -8.54
C PRO A 2 -10.74 -5.65 -7.10
N SER A 3 -9.85 -5.47 -6.13
CA SER A 3 -10.21 -5.48 -4.71
C SER A 3 -10.57 -4.07 -4.26
N TYR A 4 -11.55 -3.97 -3.38
CA TYR A 4 -12.02 -2.71 -2.82
C TYR A 4 -11.91 -2.79 -1.29
N ARG A 5 -11.30 -1.79 -0.66
CA ARG A 5 -11.24 -1.68 0.81
C ARG A 5 -12.37 -0.80 1.32
N TYR A 6 -13.04 -1.24 2.37
CA TYR A 6 -14.08 -0.51 3.06
C TYR A 6 -13.70 -0.32 4.52
N ARG A 7 -13.99 0.84 5.09
CA ARG A 7 -13.79 1.15 6.50
C ARG A 7 -15.13 1.37 7.18
N CYS A 8 -15.35 0.71 8.31
CA CYS A 8 -16.50 0.97 9.15
C CYS A 8 -16.39 2.34 9.82
N ASN A 9 -17.40 3.20 9.66
CA ASN A 9 -17.41 4.54 10.26
C ASN A 9 -17.52 4.51 11.80
N ALA A 10 -18.09 3.44 12.38
CA ALA A 10 -18.25 3.30 13.82
C ALA A 10 -17.00 2.72 14.51
N CYS A 11 -16.58 1.50 14.13
CA CYS A 11 -15.47 0.81 14.81
C CYS A 11 -14.10 0.96 14.12
N GLY A 12 -14.05 1.57 12.93
CA GLY A 12 -12.80 1.77 12.19
C GLY A 12 -12.20 0.53 11.53
N ARG A 13 -12.79 -0.67 11.67
CA ARG A 13 -12.32 -1.90 11.01
C ARG A 13 -12.35 -1.77 9.50
N GLU A 14 -11.34 -2.34 8.86
CA GLU A 14 -11.21 -2.42 7.42
C GLU A 14 -11.61 -3.82 6.93
N GLN A 15 -12.34 -3.88 5.82
CA GLN A 15 -12.67 -5.12 5.12
C GLN A 15 -12.32 -4.97 3.64
N GLU A 16 -11.67 -5.98 3.07
CA GLU A 16 -11.36 -6.04 1.66
C GLU A 16 -12.32 -7.00 0.97
N THR A 17 -13.04 -6.53 -0.04
CA THR A 17 -13.96 -7.36 -0.81
C THR A 17 -13.55 -7.44 -2.27
N LEU A 18 -13.63 -8.65 -2.82
CA LEU A 18 -13.45 -8.93 -4.24
C LEU A 18 -14.82 -8.85 -4.91
N HIS A 19 -15.10 -7.77 -5.63
CA HIS A 19 -16.37 -7.61 -6.34
C HIS A 19 -16.21 -7.64 -7.86
N ALA A 20 -17.05 -8.45 -8.51
CA ALA A 20 -17.20 -8.46 -9.97
C ALA A 20 -18.12 -7.33 -10.47
N SER A 21 -18.89 -6.70 -9.58
CA SER A 21 -19.88 -5.68 -9.95
C SER A 21 -19.86 -4.48 -8.99
N ASN A 22 -19.97 -3.28 -9.55
CA ASN A 22 -20.02 -1.99 -8.85
C ASN A 22 -21.32 -1.73 -8.07
N ARG A 23 -22.10 -2.78 -7.73
CA ARG A 23 -23.29 -2.58 -6.88
C ARG A 23 -22.78 -2.27 -5.48
N ARG A 24 -23.13 -1.07 -4.98
CA ARG A 24 -23.05 -0.73 -3.55
C ARG A 24 -23.87 -1.76 -2.79
N LEU A 25 -23.24 -2.83 -2.36
CA LEU A 25 -23.80 -3.65 -1.32
C LEU A 25 -23.73 -2.79 -0.05
N TYR A 26 -24.83 -2.78 0.70
CA TYR A 26 -24.82 -2.31 2.08
C TYR A 26 -23.90 -3.26 2.85
N LEU A 27 -22.60 -3.03 2.75
CA LEU A 27 -21.61 -3.78 3.48
C LEU A 27 -21.79 -3.39 4.93
N GLU A 28 -22.31 -4.34 5.70
CA GLU A 28 -22.42 -4.26 7.14
C GLU A 28 -21.09 -4.72 7.71
N CYS A 29 -20.52 -3.91 8.58
CA CYS A 29 -19.36 -4.36 9.36
C CYS A 29 -19.82 -5.47 10.31
N GLU A 30 -18.92 -6.36 10.72
CA GLU A 30 -19.17 -7.37 11.77
C GLU A 30 -19.70 -6.79 13.09
N CYS A 31 -19.52 -5.49 13.34
CA CYS A 31 -20.10 -4.80 14.48
C CYS A 31 -21.58 -4.38 14.27
N GLY A 32 -22.24 -4.83 13.20
CA GLY A 32 -23.63 -4.53 12.87
C GLY A 32 -23.87 -3.10 12.35
N HIS A 33 -22.82 -2.35 12.03
CA HIS A 33 -22.94 -0.97 11.55
C HIS A 33 -22.82 -0.90 10.02
N ALA A 34 -23.72 -0.15 9.41
CA ALA A 34 -23.76 0.13 7.98
C ALA A 34 -24.14 1.61 7.73
N PRO A 35 -23.78 2.20 6.58
CA PRO A 35 -22.91 1.63 5.54
C PRO A 35 -21.43 1.81 5.89
N MET A 36 -20.59 0.84 5.49
CA MET A 36 -19.15 1.05 5.46
C MET A 36 -18.77 2.05 4.35
N THR A 37 -17.80 2.92 4.64
CA THR A 37 -17.29 3.89 3.66
C THR A 37 -16.22 3.22 2.80
N TRP A 38 -16.34 3.35 1.49
CA TRP A 38 -15.28 2.90 0.59
C TRP A 38 -14.01 3.74 0.80
N GLN A 39 -12.91 3.06 1.08
CA GLN A 39 -11.58 3.64 1.04
C GLN A 39 -11.03 3.50 -0.37
N PHE A 40 -10.85 4.64 -1.02
CA PHE A 40 -10.10 4.68 -2.25
C PHE A 40 -8.62 4.42 -1.91
N PRO A 41 -8.02 3.30 -2.35
CA PRO A 41 -6.59 3.09 -2.16
C PRO A 41 -5.90 4.15 -3.00
N CYS A 42 -5.40 5.20 -2.35
CA CYS A 42 -4.69 6.24 -3.07
C CYS A 42 -3.48 5.58 -3.74
N PRO A 43 -3.33 5.68 -5.07
CA PRO A 43 -2.06 5.30 -5.67
C PRO A 43 -0.95 6.04 -4.93
N ASN A 44 0.15 5.35 -4.65
CA ASN A 44 1.28 5.84 -3.86
C ASN A 44 2.02 6.93 -4.66
N ILE A 45 1.37 8.08 -4.84
CA ILE A 45 1.86 9.19 -5.64
C ILE A 45 2.61 10.11 -4.69
N GLN A 46 3.93 10.06 -4.73
CA GLN A 46 4.78 10.84 -3.82
C GLN A 46 4.94 12.30 -4.29
N SER A 47 4.97 12.58 -5.59
CA SER A 47 5.07 13.94 -6.15
C SER A 47 4.24 14.10 -7.44
N ASP A 48 3.89 15.33 -7.81
CA ASP A 48 3.25 15.60 -9.12
C ASP A 48 4.17 15.18 -10.28
N ALA A 49 5.49 15.27 -10.08
CA ALA A 49 6.46 14.77 -11.05
C ALA A 49 6.38 13.24 -11.23
N THR A 50 6.26 12.46 -10.15
CA THR A 50 6.08 11.00 -10.25
C THR A 50 4.69 10.63 -10.78
N PHE A 51 3.67 11.46 -10.52
CA PHE A 51 2.35 11.29 -11.12
C PHE A 51 2.39 11.41 -12.66
N LEU A 52 3.15 12.38 -13.17
CA LEU A 52 3.21 12.69 -14.60
C LEU A 52 4.28 11.89 -15.37
N ALA A 53 5.25 11.28 -14.68
CA ALA A 53 6.36 10.55 -15.30
C ALA A 53 5.93 9.23 -15.99
N ASN A 54 4.91 8.55 -15.48
CA ASN A 54 4.36 7.32 -16.08
C ASN A 54 3.10 7.61 -16.88
N ARG A 55 3.27 8.38 -17.95
CA ARG A 55 2.23 9.04 -18.74
C ARG A 55 1.43 8.09 -19.67
N ASP A 56 1.00 6.94 -19.15
CA ASP A 56 -0.03 6.14 -19.81
C ASP A 56 -1.40 6.70 -19.43
N ASP A 57 -2.33 6.72 -20.37
CA ASP A 57 -3.67 7.29 -20.17
C ASP A 57 -4.60 6.39 -19.36
N GLY A 58 -4.06 5.31 -18.77
CA GLY A 58 -4.78 4.34 -17.96
C GLY A 58 -5.57 3.30 -18.78
N PHE A 59 -5.51 3.35 -20.11
CA PHE A 59 -6.19 2.40 -21.00
C PHE A 59 -5.26 1.36 -21.63
N GLY A 60 -3.93 1.53 -21.53
CA GLY A 60 -2.95 0.61 -22.11
C GLY A 60 -3.16 0.43 -23.62
N ASN A 61 -3.47 -0.79 -24.06
CA ASN A 61 -3.71 -1.09 -25.49
C ASN A 61 -5.20 -1.10 -25.90
N ASP A 62 -6.14 -0.81 -24.98
CA ASP A 62 -7.58 -0.85 -25.28
C ASP A 62 -8.08 0.45 -25.93
N ASN A 63 -7.84 0.55 -27.24
CA ASN A 63 -8.22 1.70 -28.05
C ASN A 63 -9.74 1.95 -28.12
N VAL A 64 -10.56 0.91 -27.95
CA VAL A 64 -12.03 1.03 -28.02
C VAL A 64 -12.54 1.75 -26.76
N LYS A 65 -12.10 1.31 -25.58
CA LYS A 65 -12.46 1.97 -24.32
C LYS A 65 -11.91 3.39 -24.26
N ARG A 66 -10.67 3.59 -24.71
CA ARG A 66 -10.03 4.92 -24.83
C ARG A 66 -10.90 5.89 -25.64
N LYS A 67 -11.25 5.53 -26.88
CA LYS A 67 -12.09 6.38 -27.75
C LYS A 67 -13.43 6.73 -27.10
N ARG A 68 -14.08 5.75 -26.45
CA ARG A 68 -15.36 5.96 -25.76
C ARG A 68 -15.20 6.92 -24.58
N ALA A 69 -14.17 6.76 -23.76
CA ALA A 69 -13.92 7.65 -22.62
C ALA A 69 -13.60 9.08 -23.05
N HIS A 70 -12.80 9.26 -24.11
CA HIS A 70 -12.52 10.57 -24.68
C HIS A 70 -13.79 11.25 -25.24
N ALA A 71 -14.66 10.50 -25.92
CA ALA A 71 -15.91 11.04 -26.45
C ALA A 71 -16.84 11.52 -25.33
N LEU A 72 -17.00 10.72 -24.27
CA LEU A 72 -17.82 11.08 -23.11
C LEU A 72 -17.25 12.29 -22.35
N ALA A 73 -15.92 12.37 -22.21
CA ALA A 73 -15.26 13.52 -21.59
C ALA A 73 -15.53 14.81 -22.36
N ARG A 74 -15.34 14.79 -23.69
CA ARG A 74 -15.59 15.94 -24.56
C ARG A 74 -17.06 16.35 -24.58
N ALA A 75 -17.98 15.39 -24.59
CA ALA A 75 -19.41 15.67 -24.50
C ALA A 75 -19.79 16.37 -23.20
N ALA A 76 -19.07 16.11 -22.10
CA ALA A 76 -19.24 16.79 -20.82
C ALA A 76 -18.41 18.07 -20.66
N GLY A 77 -17.77 18.56 -21.74
CA GLY A 77 -16.95 19.78 -21.72
C GLY A 77 -15.58 19.61 -21.05
N VAL A 78 -15.14 18.39 -20.75
CA VAL A 78 -13.82 18.11 -20.20
C VAL A 78 -12.84 17.85 -21.34
N ASN A 79 -11.73 18.60 -21.39
CA ASN A 79 -10.63 18.31 -22.30
C ASN A 79 -9.75 17.18 -21.71
N PRO A 80 -9.71 15.98 -22.30
CA PRO A 80 -8.89 14.87 -21.82
C PRO A 80 -7.40 15.04 -22.19
N THR A 81 -7.06 15.94 -23.13
CA THR A 81 -5.68 16.13 -23.57
C THR A 81 -4.80 16.60 -22.42
N GLY A 82 -3.73 15.86 -22.12
CA GLY A 82 -2.80 16.17 -21.04
C GLY A 82 -3.26 15.75 -19.65
N LYS A 83 -4.46 15.14 -19.52
CA LYS A 83 -4.97 14.57 -18.27
C LYS A 83 -4.81 13.06 -18.27
N ILE A 84 -4.74 12.49 -17.08
CA ILE A 84 -4.70 11.04 -16.87
C ILE A 84 -6.12 10.59 -16.49
N TYR A 85 -6.57 9.47 -17.06
CA TYR A 85 -7.83 8.87 -16.65
C TYR A 85 -7.57 7.87 -15.51
N CYS A 86 -8.20 8.12 -14.36
CA CYS A 86 -8.09 7.25 -13.20
C CYS A 86 -9.39 6.46 -13.01
N PRO A 87 -9.50 5.21 -13.49
CA PRO A 87 -10.74 4.43 -13.42
C PRO A 87 -11.23 4.23 -11.98
N SER A 88 -10.30 4.18 -11.02
CA SER A 88 -10.61 4.06 -9.61
C SER A 88 -11.34 5.29 -9.05
N LEU A 89 -11.31 6.46 -9.71
CA LEU A 89 -12.05 7.65 -9.27
C LEU A 89 -13.46 7.72 -9.87
N CYS A 90 -13.85 6.77 -10.72
CA CYS A 90 -15.20 6.73 -11.26
C CYS A 90 -16.23 6.43 -10.16
N PRO A 91 -17.34 7.18 -10.12
CA PRO A 91 -18.48 6.80 -9.29
C PRO A 91 -18.97 5.39 -9.64
N PRO A 92 -19.46 4.62 -8.66
CA PRO A 92 -20.05 3.32 -8.93
C PRO A 92 -21.20 3.43 -9.94
N GLY A 93 -21.15 2.61 -11.00
CA GLY A 93 -22.17 2.59 -12.05
C GLY A 93 -21.97 3.58 -13.19
N GLU A 94 -20.96 4.46 -13.11
CA GLU A 94 -20.61 5.40 -14.18
C GLU A 94 -19.24 5.03 -14.82
N PRO A 95 -19.16 3.97 -15.64
CA PRO A 95 -17.93 3.67 -16.36
C PRO A 95 -17.59 4.83 -17.29
N PHE A 96 -16.30 5.22 -17.35
CA PHE A 96 -15.83 6.34 -18.17
C PHE A 96 -16.38 7.71 -17.75
N SER A 97 -16.69 7.88 -16.46
CA SER A 97 -17.17 9.16 -15.93
C SER A 97 -16.17 10.29 -16.26
N PRO A 98 -16.62 11.41 -16.86
CA PRO A 98 -15.76 12.56 -17.18
C PRO A 98 -15.01 13.14 -15.97
N LYS A 99 -15.54 12.89 -14.76
CA LYS A 99 -14.95 13.33 -13.49
C LYS A 99 -13.65 12.60 -13.13
N ALA A 100 -13.36 11.47 -13.77
CA ALA A 100 -12.16 10.67 -13.52
C ALA A 100 -10.93 11.14 -14.31
N TRP A 101 -11.06 12.19 -15.12
CA TRP A 101 -9.94 12.83 -15.81
C TRP A 101 -9.27 13.86 -14.91
N ILE A 102 -8.04 13.58 -14.49
CA ILE A 102 -7.30 14.35 -13.48
C ILE A 102 -6.06 14.99 -14.11
N SER A 103 -5.79 16.27 -13.78
CA SER A 103 -4.54 16.94 -14.16
C SER A 103 -3.42 16.66 -13.17
N ASP A 104 -3.74 16.65 -11.88
CA ASP A 104 -2.78 16.65 -10.79
C ASP A 104 -3.39 16.04 -9.51
N LYS A 105 -2.60 16.02 -8.44
CA LYS A 105 -3.04 15.53 -7.12
C LYS A 105 -4.19 16.36 -6.52
N SER A 106 -4.28 17.65 -6.81
CA SER A 106 -5.31 18.51 -6.23
C SER A 106 -6.69 18.10 -6.75
N ASP A 107 -6.79 17.67 -8.01
CA ASP A 107 -8.01 17.10 -8.56
C ASP A 107 -8.46 15.84 -7.81
N ILE A 108 -7.53 14.94 -7.48
CA ILE A 108 -7.83 13.73 -6.70
C ILE A 108 -8.39 14.12 -5.32
N LYS A 109 -7.73 15.05 -4.59
CA LYS A 109 -8.20 15.53 -3.28
C LYS A 109 -9.60 16.13 -3.37
N ARG A 110 -9.86 16.93 -4.41
CA ARG A 110 -11.15 17.56 -4.66
C ARG A 110 -12.25 16.53 -4.91
N ILE A 111 -11.96 15.50 -5.70
CA ILE A 111 -12.91 14.41 -6.00
C ILE A 111 -13.19 13.58 -4.74
N CYS A 112 -12.16 13.15 -4.01
CA CYS A 112 -12.31 12.41 -2.77
C CYS A 112 -13.14 13.19 -1.75
N ARG A 113 -12.84 14.47 -1.52
CA ARG A 113 -13.62 15.33 -0.62
C ARG A 113 -15.07 15.47 -1.05
N LYS A 114 -15.32 15.68 -2.35
CA LYS A 114 -16.68 15.81 -2.89
C LYS A 114 -17.51 14.53 -2.72
N ASN A 115 -16.88 13.37 -2.83
CA ASN A 115 -17.54 12.08 -2.69
C ASN A 115 -17.54 11.53 -1.26
N ASN A 116 -17.02 12.30 -0.30
CA ASN A 116 -16.83 11.88 1.08
C ASN A 116 -16.00 10.58 1.19
N TRP A 117 -14.99 10.43 0.34
CA TRP A 117 -14.02 9.34 0.39
C TRP A 117 -12.83 9.76 1.25
N ASP A 118 -12.45 8.88 2.17
CA ASP A 118 -11.25 9.04 2.97
C ASP A 118 -10.04 8.80 2.07
N CYS A 119 -9.08 9.73 2.08
CA CYS A 119 -7.85 9.66 1.29
C CYS A 119 -6.66 10.03 2.17
N PRO A 120 -6.33 9.19 3.16
CA PRO A 120 -5.32 9.48 4.18
C PRO A 120 -3.89 9.56 3.61
N ASP A 121 -3.61 8.84 2.53
CA ASP A 121 -2.25 8.60 2.01
C ASP A 121 -1.78 9.59 0.92
N MET A 122 -2.50 10.70 0.67
CA MET A 122 -2.03 11.77 -0.24
C MET A 122 -0.89 12.63 0.34
N GLY A 123 -0.24 12.17 1.42
CA GLY A 123 1.04 12.62 1.92
C GLY A 123 1.11 14.09 2.34
N VAL A 124 0.65 14.41 3.55
CA VAL A 124 1.44 15.18 4.53
C VAL A 124 1.08 14.70 5.94
N LYS A 125 1.68 13.59 6.37
CA LYS A 125 2.21 13.49 7.73
C LYS A 125 3.61 12.92 7.59
N ALA A 126 4.60 13.64 8.11
CA ALA A 126 5.93 13.08 8.30
C ALA A 126 5.75 11.74 9.00
N HIS A 127 6.44 10.71 8.52
CA HIS A 127 6.54 9.46 9.25
C HIS A 127 7.03 9.82 10.65
N SER A 128 6.16 9.73 11.67
CA SER A 128 6.64 9.85 13.04
C SER A 128 7.52 8.63 13.23
N VAL A 129 8.83 8.88 13.29
CA VAL A 129 9.82 7.87 13.63
C VAL A 129 9.54 7.50 15.09
N GLU A 130 8.60 6.59 15.30
CA GLU A 130 8.21 6.12 16.62
C GLU A 130 8.41 4.61 16.68
N SER A 131 9.68 4.24 16.72
CA SER A 131 10.27 3.50 17.83
C SER A 131 11.78 3.56 17.62
N GLU A 132 12.56 3.73 18.68
CA GLU A 132 13.99 3.43 18.60
C GLU A 132 14.14 2.06 17.93
N PRO A 133 15.05 1.89 16.94
CA PRO A 133 15.21 0.62 16.29
C PRO A 133 15.44 -0.43 17.37
N LYS A 134 14.53 -1.41 17.47
CA LYS A 134 14.70 -2.53 18.40
C LYS A 134 16.11 -3.08 18.14
N PRO A 135 16.90 -3.35 19.20
CA PRO A 135 18.24 -3.89 19.04
C PRO A 135 18.20 -5.05 18.06
N TYR A 136 19.03 -5.01 17.02
CA TYR A 136 19.07 -6.05 16.01
C TYR A 136 19.33 -7.40 16.69
N GLN A 137 18.36 -8.31 16.62
CA GLN A 137 18.51 -9.67 17.12
C GLN A 137 18.88 -10.57 15.95
N VAL A 138 20.09 -11.14 16.01
CA VAL A 138 20.51 -12.17 15.05
C VAL A 138 19.65 -13.40 15.25
N ALA A 139 19.18 -14.00 14.15
CA ALA A 139 18.43 -15.25 14.22
C ALA A 139 19.28 -16.35 14.87
N ASP A 140 18.68 -17.12 15.78
CA ASP A 140 19.37 -18.20 16.51
C ASP A 140 20.03 -19.23 15.60
N SER A 141 19.46 -19.46 14.41
CA SER A 141 20.01 -20.38 13.41
C SER A 141 21.37 -19.93 12.88
N LEU A 142 21.58 -18.63 12.69
CA LEU A 142 22.86 -18.08 12.23
C LEU A 142 23.92 -18.16 13.31
N VAL A 143 23.54 -17.93 14.57
CA VAL A 143 24.43 -18.10 15.71
C VAL A 143 24.86 -19.57 15.84
N GLU A 144 23.92 -20.50 15.69
CA GLU A 144 24.19 -21.93 15.78
C GLU A 144 25.09 -22.44 14.64
N GLU A 145 24.91 -21.93 13.42
CA GLU A 145 25.77 -22.25 12.28
C GLU A 145 27.23 -21.83 12.54
N GLU A 146 27.44 -20.65 13.12
CA GLU A 146 28.78 -20.14 13.43
C GLU A 146 29.43 -20.89 14.60
N VAL A 147 28.64 -21.27 15.61
CA VAL A 147 29.09 -22.16 16.70
C VAL A 147 29.56 -23.50 16.14
N GLN A 148 28.81 -24.09 15.19
CA GLN A 148 29.20 -25.35 14.55
C GLN A 148 30.52 -25.23 13.79
N LYS A 149 30.74 -24.11 13.07
CA LYS A 149 32.03 -23.85 12.39
C LYS A 149 33.19 -23.80 13.38
N ARG A 150 33.04 -23.11 14.52
CA ARG A 150 34.10 -23.04 15.56
C ARG A 150 34.36 -24.39 16.24
N VAL A 151 33.31 -25.14 16.55
CA VAL A 151 33.43 -26.48 17.16
C VAL A 151 34.14 -27.45 16.20
N ALA A 152 33.80 -27.40 14.90
CA ALA A 152 34.46 -28.19 13.88
C ALA A 152 35.95 -27.83 13.76
N ALA A 153 36.31 -26.55 13.82
CA ALA A 153 37.70 -26.09 13.83
C ALA A 153 38.49 -26.55 15.08
N ALA A 154 37.82 -26.73 16.22
CA ALA A 154 38.38 -27.25 17.46
C ALA A 154 38.42 -28.80 17.54
N ASN A 155 38.21 -29.49 16.41
CA ASN A 155 38.13 -30.95 16.32
C ASN A 155 37.06 -31.59 17.24
N GLY A 156 35.98 -30.86 17.55
CA GLY A 156 34.86 -31.38 18.35
C GLY A 156 35.11 -31.54 19.85
N ASN A 157 36.31 -31.22 20.35
CA ASN A 157 36.65 -31.29 21.78
C ASN A 157 36.19 -30.04 22.53
N VAL A 158 34.88 -29.79 22.54
CA VAL A 158 34.28 -28.65 23.22
C VAL A 158 33.25 -29.15 24.22
N THR A 159 33.39 -28.75 25.47
CA THR A 159 32.42 -29.06 26.52
C THR A 159 31.09 -28.32 26.32
N PRO A 160 29.96 -28.82 26.84
CA PRO A 160 28.67 -28.13 26.73
C PRO A 160 28.68 -26.70 27.28
N ARG A 161 29.52 -26.44 28.29
CA ARG A 161 29.69 -25.10 28.88
C ARG A 161 30.39 -24.14 27.91
N GLU A 162 31.51 -24.57 27.32
CA GLU A 162 32.23 -23.77 26.33
C GLU A 162 31.38 -23.48 25.09
N ARG A 163 30.48 -24.40 24.71
CA ARG A 163 29.52 -24.18 23.61
C ARG A 163 28.51 -23.06 23.93
N LEU A 164 28.02 -22.99 25.17
CA LEU A 164 27.13 -21.91 25.61
C LEU A 164 27.86 -20.56 25.66
N ASP A 165 29.10 -20.56 26.15
CA ASP A 165 29.94 -19.37 26.20
C ASP A 165 30.21 -18.83 24.79
N MET A 166 30.53 -19.71 23.83
CA MET A 166 30.67 -19.34 22.41
C MET A 166 29.39 -18.78 21.79
N LYS A 167 28.22 -19.35 22.12
CA LYS A 167 26.93 -18.86 21.64
C LYS A 167 26.67 -17.42 22.11
N HIS A 168 26.99 -17.12 23.37
CA HIS A 168 26.85 -15.79 23.94
C HIS A 168 27.84 -14.79 23.31
N GLU A 169 29.10 -15.19 23.14
CA GLU A 169 30.14 -14.37 22.49
C GLU A 169 29.76 -14.00 21.05
N ILE A 170 29.31 -14.97 20.25
CA ILE A 170 28.91 -14.74 18.85
C ILE A 170 27.67 -13.84 18.78
N ALA A 171 26.69 -14.05 19.66
CA ALA A 171 25.49 -13.22 19.71
C ALA A 171 25.81 -11.75 20.06
N GLU A 172 26.70 -11.50 21.02
CA GLU A 172 27.13 -10.16 21.40
C GLU A 172 27.99 -9.50 20.32
N ARG A 173 28.93 -10.23 19.73
CA ARG A 173 29.74 -9.72 18.61
C ARG A 173 28.87 -9.32 17.42
N ALA A 174 27.85 -10.11 17.10
CA ALA A 174 26.96 -9.83 15.97
C ALA A 174 25.96 -8.69 16.24
N ARG A 175 25.74 -8.34 17.51
CA ARG A 175 25.00 -7.13 17.93
C ARG A 175 25.86 -5.86 17.87
N GLY A 176 27.18 -5.98 17.70
CA GLY A 176 28.11 -4.86 17.64
C GLY A 176 28.44 -4.25 19.01
N THR A 177 28.17 -4.96 20.11
CA THR A 177 28.45 -4.50 21.49
C THR A 177 29.88 -4.74 21.97
N MET A 178 30.67 -5.55 21.25
CA MET A 178 32.10 -5.76 21.51
C MET A 178 32.94 -5.16 20.37
N THR A 179 33.46 -3.96 20.59
CA THR A 179 34.63 -3.40 19.86
C THR A 179 35.87 -3.53 20.69
#